data_AF-A0A2X2XQ25-F1
#
_entry.id   AF-A0A2X2XQ25-F1
#
_cell.length_a   1.000
_cell.length_b   1.000
_cell.length_c   1.000
_cell.angle_alpha   90.00
_cell.angle_beta   90.00
_cell.angle_gamma   90.00
#
_symmetry.space_group_name_H-M   'P 1'
#
loop_
_entity.id
_entity.type
_entity.pdbx_description
1 polymer ?
#
loop_
_entity_poly.entity_id
_entity_poly.type
_entity_poly.pdbx_seq_one_letter_code
_entity_poly.pdbx_strand_id
1 'polypeptide(L)'
;MKPSFILSIFILTSFSFCTNEKIKNDDKKFFSKKNAIPNTKQLSGLWSVNCSPAERNIDIKESSVVISMETNQYYITLKELKREKNKIYYQYEKMSGLGAQDYDSPAYLNSETVCTIEIVNDGLLKFSWLGLFDKELKERFEKENPFNQYEKIVSLKKCSD
;
A
#
# COMPACT_ATOMS: atom_id res chain seq x y z
N MET A 1 -26.98 3.49 61.84
CA MET A 1 -26.99 4.96 62.04
C MET A 1 -27.33 5.64 60.71
N LYS A 2 -28.55 6.16 60.59
CA LYS A 2 -28.87 7.39 59.81
C LYS A 2 -28.76 8.58 60.81
N PRO A 3 -28.80 9.89 60.47
CA PRO A 3 -29.38 10.48 59.25
C PRO A 3 -28.77 11.83 58.75
N SER A 4 -29.44 12.39 57.73
CA SER A 4 -29.76 13.83 57.50
C SER A 4 -28.67 14.81 57.04
N PHE A 5 -28.74 15.30 55.80
CA PHE A 5 -29.54 16.45 55.32
C PHE A 5 -28.99 17.79 55.82
N ILE A 6 -28.68 18.71 54.90
CA ILE A 6 -29.33 20.04 54.82
C ILE A 6 -29.03 20.64 53.43
N LEU A 7 -30.15 20.99 52.80
CA LEU A 7 -30.32 21.81 51.61
C LEU A 7 -30.12 23.29 52.01
N SER A 8 -29.38 24.08 51.24
CA SER A 8 -29.50 25.55 51.32
C SER A 8 -29.30 26.16 49.94
N ILE A 9 -30.43 26.60 49.41
CA ILE A 9 -30.61 27.47 48.25
C ILE A 9 -30.28 28.90 48.69
N PHE A 10 -29.53 29.64 47.87
CA PHE A 10 -29.67 31.09 47.78
C PHE A 10 -29.52 31.55 46.33
N ILE A 11 -30.19 32.66 46.06
CA ILE A 11 -30.83 33.06 44.82
C ILE A 11 -30.21 34.38 44.35
N LEU A 12 -30.15 34.56 43.01
CA LEU A 12 -30.02 35.82 42.24
C LEU A 12 -28.68 36.58 42.44
N THR A 13 -28.09 37.25 41.46
CA THR A 13 -28.68 38.13 40.46
C THR A 13 -27.85 38.19 39.17
N SER A 14 -28.56 38.38 38.07
CA SER A 14 -28.16 38.84 36.73
C SER A 14 -27.17 40.00 36.69
N PHE A 15 -26.22 39.96 35.74
CA PHE A 15 -25.84 41.13 34.93
C PHE A 15 -25.46 40.70 33.51
N SER A 16 -26.06 41.42 32.57
CA SER A 16 -25.89 41.39 31.11
C SER A 16 -24.51 41.89 30.71
N PHE A 17 -23.89 41.39 29.63
CA PHE A 17 -23.25 42.23 28.60
C PHE A 17 -22.86 41.42 27.35
N CYS A 18 -23.10 42.06 26.21
CA CYS A 18 -22.88 41.71 24.79
C CYS A 18 -21.51 41.05 24.49
N THR A 19 -21.36 40.23 23.45
CA THR A 19 -21.27 40.71 22.06
C THR A 19 -21.65 39.67 21.00
N ASN A 20 -22.35 40.15 19.97
CA ASN A 20 -22.50 39.51 18.67
C ASN A 20 -21.17 39.54 17.93
N GLU A 21 -20.48 38.41 17.85
CA GLU A 21 -19.32 38.26 16.97
C GLU A 21 -19.81 37.87 15.57
N LYS A 22 -19.74 38.83 14.65
CA LYS A 22 -19.89 38.59 13.22
C LYS A 22 -18.76 37.66 12.78
N ILE A 23 -19.05 36.37 12.66
CA ILE A 23 -18.17 35.44 11.95
C ILE A 23 -18.21 35.84 10.47
N LYS A 24 -17.12 36.48 10.03
CA LYS A 24 -16.83 36.68 8.61
C LYS A 24 -16.74 35.30 7.97
N ASN A 25 -17.67 35.05 7.06
CA ASN A 25 -17.66 33.89 6.18
C ASN A 25 -16.59 34.17 5.11
N ASP A 26 -15.32 34.05 5.49
CA ASP A 26 -14.21 34.04 4.55
C ASP A 26 -14.24 32.68 3.84
N ASP A 27 -14.53 32.74 2.54
CA ASP A 27 -14.51 31.65 1.58
C ASP A 27 -13.19 30.85 1.66
N LYS A 28 -13.11 29.91 2.61
CA LYS A 28 -12.23 28.76 2.45
C LYS A 28 -12.90 27.85 1.44
N LYS A 29 -12.66 28.18 0.17
CA LYS A 29 -12.68 27.27 -0.96
C LYS A 29 -11.72 26.13 -0.64
N PHE A 30 -12.20 25.20 0.18
CA PHE A 30 -11.55 23.93 0.44
C PHE A 30 -11.55 23.23 -0.91
N PHE A 31 -10.43 23.37 -1.63
CA PHE A 31 -10.17 22.58 -2.81
C PHE A 31 -10.26 21.13 -2.35
N SER A 32 -11.44 20.54 -2.60
CA SER A 32 -11.60 19.11 -2.69
C SER A 32 -10.65 18.69 -3.80
N LYS A 33 -9.40 18.36 -3.42
CA LYS A 33 -8.51 17.56 -4.24
C LYS A 33 -9.31 16.29 -4.50
N LYS A 34 -9.96 16.24 -5.67
CA LYS A 34 -10.35 14.97 -6.29
C LYS A 34 -9.12 14.08 -6.14
N ASN A 35 -9.27 12.97 -5.42
CA ASN A 35 -8.25 11.94 -5.31
C ASN A 35 -8.01 11.41 -6.72
N ALA A 36 -7.17 12.09 -7.49
CA ALA A 36 -6.71 11.62 -8.78
C ALA A 36 -5.97 10.32 -8.48
N ILE A 37 -6.47 9.22 -9.05
CA ILE A 37 -5.77 7.95 -9.04
C ILE A 37 -4.39 8.23 -9.64
N PRO A 38 -3.28 7.91 -8.95
CA PRO A 38 -1.94 8.20 -9.45
C PRO A 38 -1.79 7.64 -10.87
N ASN A 39 -1.33 8.48 -11.80
CA ASN A 39 -1.20 8.12 -13.20
C ASN A 39 -0.16 6.99 -13.33
N THR A 40 -0.53 5.90 -14.01
CA THR A 40 0.33 4.70 -14.18
C THR A 40 1.67 5.04 -14.84
N LYS A 41 1.72 6.04 -15.72
CA LYS A 41 2.97 6.54 -16.33
C LYS A 41 4.01 6.98 -15.30
N GLN A 42 3.59 7.43 -14.12
CA GLN A 42 4.49 7.91 -13.09
C GLN A 42 5.15 6.78 -12.29
N LEU A 43 4.50 5.61 -12.24
CA LEU A 43 4.99 4.42 -11.54
C LEU A 43 5.98 3.61 -12.35
N SER A 44 5.98 3.76 -13.68
CA SER A 44 6.91 3.05 -14.55
C SER A 44 8.36 3.32 -14.15
N GLY A 45 9.16 2.26 -14.16
CA GLY A 45 10.59 2.29 -13.86
C GLY A 45 11.02 1.21 -12.88
N LEU A 46 12.31 1.28 -12.51
CA LEU A 46 12.95 0.35 -11.59
C LEU A 46 12.79 0.81 -10.13
N TRP A 47 12.45 -0.12 -9.25
CA TRP A 47 12.25 0.12 -7.82
C TRP A 47 13.01 -0.91 -6.99
N SER A 48 13.71 -0.47 -5.96
CA SER A 48 14.50 -1.34 -5.09
C SER A 48 14.61 -0.74 -3.69
N VAL A 49 15.11 -1.51 -2.73
CA VAL A 49 15.39 -1.04 -1.36
C VAL A 49 16.54 -0.04 -1.38
N ASN A 50 17.65 -0.38 -2.03
CA ASN A 50 18.85 0.45 -2.07
C ASN A 50 19.30 0.89 -3.48
N CYS A 51 18.61 0.46 -4.53
CA CYS A 51 18.99 0.76 -5.93
C CYS A 51 20.42 0.34 -6.29
N SER A 52 20.91 -0.72 -5.64
CA SER A 52 22.17 -1.36 -5.99
C SER A 52 21.97 -2.35 -7.13
N PRO A 53 22.86 -2.40 -8.14
CA PRO A 53 22.72 -3.31 -9.30
C PRO A 53 22.83 -4.79 -8.93
N ALA A 54 23.36 -5.12 -7.76
CA ALA A 54 23.47 -6.49 -7.25
C ALA A 54 22.23 -6.94 -6.44
N GLU A 55 21.24 -6.06 -6.25
CA GLU A 55 20.07 -6.36 -5.44
C GLU A 55 18.84 -6.70 -6.28
N ARG A 56 17.92 -7.43 -5.63
CA ARG A 56 16.56 -7.66 -6.12
C ARG A 56 15.89 -6.32 -6.41
N ASN A 57 15.08 -6.29 -7.46
CA ASN A 57 14.35 -5.11 -7.88
C ASN A 57 12.99 -5.48 -8.47
N ILE A 58 12.14 -4.46 -8.57
CA ILE A 58 10.87 -4.50 -9.26
C ILE A 58 10.95 -3.55 -10.46
N ASP A 59 10.69 -4.07 -11.64
CA ASP A 59 10.49 -3.29 -12.86
C ASP A 59 8.98 -3.19 -13.14
N ILE A 60 8.44 -1.97 -13.04
CA ILE A 60 7.02 -1.70 -13.27
C ILE A 60 6.84 -1.18 -14.70
N LYS A 61 6.05 -1.89 -15.50
CA LYS A 61 5.72 -1.52 -16.89
C LYS A 61 4.22 -1.55 -17.12
N GLU A 62 3.63 -0.37 -17.28
CA GLU A 62 2.19 -0.18 -17.53
C GLU A 62 1.30 -0.88 -16.49
N SER A 63 0.81 -2.09 -16.81
CA SER A 63 -0.04 -2.93 -15.97
C SER A 63 0.65 -4.22 -15.50
N SER A 64 1.94 -4.37 -15.80
CA SER A 64 2.76 -5.53 -15.44
C SER A 64 3.87 -5.14 -14.48
N VAL A 65 4.26 -6.10 -13.67
CA VAL A 65 5.36 -5.98 -12.72
C VAL A 65 6.27 -7.19 -12.87
N VAL A 66 7.56 -6.94 -13.02
CA VAL A 66 8.57 -8.00 -13.05
C VAL A 66 9.44 -7.88 -11.80
N ILE A 67 9.50 -8.95 -11.01
CA ILE A 67 10.36 -9.03 -9.83
C ILE A 67 11.59 -9.85 -10.20
N SER A 68 12.78 -9.29 -10.02
CA SER A 68 14.04 -10.04 -10.08
C SER A 68 14.32 -10.68 -8.72
N MET A 69 14.27 -12.01 -8.66
CA MET A 69 14.39 -12.78 -7.41
C MET A 69 15.84 -13.11 -7.08
N GLU A 70 16.64 -13.42 -8.09
CA GLU A 70 18.09 -13.52 -7.97
C GLU A 70 18.67 -12.91 -9.22
N THR A 71 19.69 -12.06 -9.05
CA THR A 71 20.25 -11.27 -10.14
C THR A 71 20.59 -12.18 -11.32
N ASN A 72 19.87 -12.00 -12.42
CA ASN A 72 19.98 -12.74 -13.67
C ASN A 72 19.63 -14.25 -13.66
N GLN A 73 19.05 -14.79 -12.58
CA GLN A 73 18.69 -16.22 -12.56
C GLN A 73 17.23 -16.47 -12.94
N TYR A 74 16.29 -15.80 -12.28
CA TYR A 74 14.87 -15.91 -12.60
C TYR A 74 14.05 -14.68 -12.18
N TYR A 75 12.90 -14.56 -12.82
CA TYR A 75 12.00 -13.42 -12.73
C TYR A 75 10.57 -13.89 -12.52
N ILE A 76 9.82 -13.18 -11.68
CA ILE A 76 8.39 -13.38 -11.51
C ILE A 76 7.66 -12.26 -12.23
N THR A 77 6.87 -12.60 -13.25
CA THR A 77 5.99 -11.66 -13.94
C THR A 77 4.61 -11.69 -13.28
N LEU A 78 4.12 -10.51 -12.97
CA LEU A 78 2.85 -10.27 -12.33
C LEU A 78 2.00 -9.34 -13.19
N LYS A 79 0.68 -9.56 -13.17
CA LYS A 79 -0.30 -8.71 -13.86
C LYS A 79 -1.22 -8.03 -12.87
N GLU A 80 -1.57 -6.78 -13.14
CA GLU A 80 -2.53 -6.03 -12.33
C GLU A 80 -3.87 -6.79 -12.30
N LEU A 81 -4.38 -7.03 -11.10
CA LEU A 81 -5.68 -7.64 -10.86
C LEU A 81 -6.75 -6.57 -10.65
N LYS A 82 -6.45 -5.59 -9.77
CA LYS A 82 -7.33 -4.47 -9.47
C LYS A 82 -6.56 -3.32 -8.82
N ARG A 83 -7.21 -2.16 -8.76
CA ARG A 83 -6.69 -0.94 -8.15
C ARG A 83 -7.72 -0.28 -7.24
N GLU A 84 -7.27 0.16 -6.07
CA GLU A 84 -8.09 0.84 -5.07
C GLU A 84 -7.32 2.04 -4.52
N LYS A 85 -7.77 3.26 -4.87
CA LYS A 85 -7.12 4.52 -4.44
C LYS A 85 -5.63 4.55 -4.80
N ASN A 86 -4.75 4.39 -3.80
CA ASN A 86 -3.29 4.39 -3.92
C ASN A 86 -2.70 2.96 -3.87
N LYS A 87 -3.52 1.91 -3.86
CA LYS A 87 -3.08 0.52 -3.74
C LYS A 87 -3.41 -0.27 -5.00
N ILE A 88 -2.44 -1.04 -5.47
CA ILE A 88 -2.54 -1.91 -6.64
C ILE A 88 -2.34 -3.34 -6.17
N TYR A 89 -3.19 -4.24 -6.67
CA TYR A 89 -3.17 -5.65 -6.35
C TYR A 89 -2.73 -6.41 -7.60
N TYR A 90 -1.77 -7.32 -7.42
CA TYR A 90 -1.23 -8.10 -8.51
C TYR A 90 -1.49 -9.59 -8.28
N GLN A 91 -1.70 -10.30 -9.37
CA GLN A 91 -1.80 -11.76 -9.43
C GLN A 91 -0.61 -12.31 -10.22
N TYR A 92 -0.31 -13.58 -10.01
CA TYR A 92 0.73 -14.29 -10.75
C TYR A 92 0.38 -14.37 -12.24
N GLU A 93 1.39 -14.22 -13.11
CA GLU A 93 1.24 -14.45 -14.55
C GLU A 93 2.17 -15.55 -15.07
N LYS A 94 3.47 -15.48 -14.77
CA LYS A 94 4.46 -16.50 -15.17
C LYS A 94 5.79 -16.30 -14.45
N MET A 95 6.67 -17.30 -14.49
CA MET A 95 8.08 -17.13 -14.20
C MET A 95 8.91 -17.29 -15.48
N SER A 96 10.11 -16.70 -15.48
CA SER A 96 11.06 -16.83 -16.59
C SER A 96 12.49 -16.81 -16.07
N GLY A 97 13.43 -17.30 -16.89
CA GLY A 97 14.85 -17.44 -16.52
C GLY A 97 15.25 -18.89 -16.28
N LEU A 98 16.54 -19.11 -16.09
CA LEU A 98 17.12 -20.46 -15.98
C LEU A 98 16.65 -21.16 -14.70
N GLY A 99 16.49 -20.42 -13.60
CA GLY A 99 16.01 -20.97 -12.33
C GLY A 99 14.49 -21.13 -12.22
N ALA A 100 13.72 -20.69 -13.22
CA ALA A 100 12.25 -20.66 -13.12
C ALA A 100 11.58 -22.03 -13.30
N GLN A 101 12.23 -22.97 -13.97
CA GLN A 101 11.60 -24.25 -14.37
C GLN A 101 11.14 -25.08 -13.17
N ASP A 102 11.82 -24.96 -12.03
CA ASP A 102 11.48 -25.70 -10.81
C ASP A 102 10.30 -25.08 -10.05
N TYR A 103 9.92 -23.84 -10.37
CA TYR A 103 8.93 -23.06 -9.63
C TYR A 103 7.71 -22.65 -10.47
N ASP A 104 7.80 -22.67 -11.81
CA ASP A 104 6.66 -22.33 -12.66
C ASP A 104 5.64 -23.46 -12.69
N SER A 105 4.49 -23.23 -12.07
CA SER A 105 3.40 -24.20 -12.00
C SER A 105 2.08 -23.59 -12.50
N PRO A 106 1.32 -24.31 -13.34
CA PRO A 106 -0.05 -23.92 -13.72
C PRO A 106 -1.01 -23.80 -12.52
N ALA A 107 -0.67 -24.39 -11.37
CA ALA A 107 -1.45 -24.26 -10.14
C ALA A 107 -1.52 -22.80 -9.64
N TYR A 108 -0.48 -22.01 -9.93
CA TYR A 108 -0.40 -20.60 -9.56
C TYR A 108 -1.18 -19.68 -10.50
N LEU A 109 -1.59 -20.16 -11.68
CA LEU A 109 -2.43 -19.41 -12.62
C LEU A 109 -3.88 -19.38 -12.12
N ASN A 110 -4.18 -18.35 -11.33
CA ASN A 110 -5.49 -18.07 -10.74
C ASN A 110 -5.64 -16.56 -10.44
N SER A 111 -6.78 -16.16 -9.87
CA SER A 111 -7.09 -14.75 -9.59
C SER A 111 -6.82 -14.31 -8.15
N GLU A 112 -5.99 -15.05 -7.42
CA GLU A 112 -5.57 -14.65 -6.09
C GLU A 112 -4.49 -13.57 -6.14
N THR A 113 -4.59 -12.64 -5.18
CA THR A 113 -3.54 -11.63 -5.02
C THR A 113 -2.27 -12.28 -4.48
N VAL A 114 -1.13 -12.00 -5.10
CA VAL A 114 0.20 -12.46 -4.64
C VAL A 114 1.01 -11.34 -4.01
N CYS A 115 0.80 -10.10 -4.43
CA CYS A 115 1.42 -8.94 -3.81
C CYS A 115 0.56 -7.69 -3.96
N THR A 116 0.89 -6.67 -3.17
CA THR A 116 0.30 -5.34 -3.31
C THR A 116 1.36 -4.27 -3.30
N ILE A 117 1.16 -3.25 -4.13
CA ILE A 117 1.96 -2.02 -4.14
C ILE A 117 1.07 -0.88 -3.65
N GLU A 118 1.45 -0.26 -2.54
CA GLU A 118 0.84 0.97 -2.05
C GLU A 118 1.75 2.17 -2.40
N ILE A 119 1.17 3.13 -3.11
CA ILE A 119 1.82 4.34 -3.56
C ILE A 119 1.78 5.35 -2.41
N VAL A 120 2.96 5.69 -1.89
CA VAL A 120 3.10 6.70 -0.83
C VAL A 120 3.31 8.08 -1.46
N ASN A 121 4.23 8.15 -2.43
CA ASN A 121 4.49 9.32 -3.28
C ASN A 121 5.28 8.88 -4.52
N ASP A 122 5.68 9.85 -5.35
CA ASP A 122 6.33 9.61 -6.65
C ASP A 122 7.68 8.89 -6.57
N GLY A 123 8.34 8.89 -5.41
CA GLY A 123 9.64 8.25 -5.19
C GLY A 123 9.61 7.12 -4.18
N LEU A 124 8.44 6.77 -3.62
CA LEU A 124 8.33 5.80 -2.54
C LEU A 124 7.08 4.93 -2.68
N LEU A 125 7.30 3.62 -2.68
CA LEU A 125 6.26 2.59 -2.64
C LEU A 125 6.40 1.74 -1.37
N LYS A 126 5.29 1.19 -0.91
CA LYS A 126 5.27 0.08 0.04
C LYS A 126 4.87 -1.18 -0.70
N PHE A 127 5.75 -2.17 -0.68
CA PHE A 127 5.55 -3.47 -1.31
C PHE A 127 5.21 -4.51 -0.24
N SER A 128 4.05 -5.15 -0.37
CA SER A 128 3.64 -6.27 0.48
C SER A 128 3.60 -7.55 -0.34
N TRP A 129 4.29 -8.58 0.13
CA TRP A 129 4.27 -9.92 -0.46
C TRP A 129 3.35 -10.84 0.34
N LEU A 130 2.48 -11.57 -0.34
CA LEU A 130 1.58 -12.55 0.28
C LEU A 130 2.03 -14.00 0.02
N GLY A 131 2.88 -14.23 -0.99
CA GLY A 131 3.25 -15.55 -1.47
C GLY A 131 2.37 -16.03 -2.63
N LEU A 132 2.88 -17.03 -3.35
CA LEU A 132 2.21 -17.67 -4.48
C LEU A 132 1.07 -18.54 -3.96
N PHE A 133 -0.12 -18.42 -4.53
CA PHE A 133 -1.26 -19.24 -4.13
C PHE A 133 -1.44 -20.44 -5.06
N ASP A 134 -1.41 -21.63 -4.48
CA ASP A 134 -1.70 -22.89 -5.16
C ASP A 134 -3.20 -23.17 -5.13
N LYS A 135 -3.85 -23.19 -6.31
CA LYS A 135 -5.29 -23.39 -6.40
C LYS A 135 -5.74 -24.82 -6.14
N GLU A 136 -4.84 -25.81 -6.24
CA GLU A 136 -5.12 -27.22 -6.04
C GLU A 136 -5.04 -27.56 -4.55
N LEU A 137 -3.98 -27.09 -3.89
CA LEU A 137 -3.74 -27.28 -2.46
C LEU A 137 -4.51 -26.29 -1.57
N LYS A 138 -4.97 -25.16 -2.14
CA LYS A 138 -5.60 -24.04 -1.40
C LYS A 138 -4.66 -23.40 -0.37
N GLU A 139 -3.37 -23.43 -0.64
CA GLU A 139 -2.33 -22.92 0.26
C GLU A 139 -1.42 -21.89 -0.41
N ARG A 140 -0.68 -21.14 0.41
CA ARG A 140 0.34 -20.19 -0.07
C ARG A 140 1.74 -20.74 0.14
N PHE A 141 2.58 -20.56 -0.86
CA PHE A 141 4.01 -20.90 -0.88
C PHE A 141 4.85 -19.64 -1.00
N GLU A 142 6.15 -19.75 -0.72
CA GLU A 142 7.10 -18.63 -0.82
C GLU A 142 6.60 -17.40 -0.06
N LYS A 143 6.19 -17.55 1.21
CA LYS A 143 5.54 -16.46 1.98
C LYS A 143 6.50 -15.37 2.42
N GLU A 144 7.81 -15.60 2.31
CA GLU A 144 8.85 -14.66 2.69
C GLU A 144 8.93 -13.53 1.66
N ASN A 145 9.05 -12.29 2.14
CA ASN A 145 9.12 -11.16 1.23
C ASN A 145 10.48 -11.18 0.50
N PRO A 146 10.50 -11.12 -0.85
CA PRO A 146 11.73 -11.22 -1.62
C PRO A 146 12.73 -10.11 -1.30
N PHE A 147 12.32 -8.96 -0.77
CA PHE A 147 13.24 -7.86 -0.45
C PHE A 147 13.76 -7.90 0.98
N ASN A 148 13.04 -8.57 1.89
CA ASN A 148 13.42 -8.74 3.29
C ASN A 148 12.60 -9.87 3.93
N GLN A 149 13.20 -11.04 4.16
CA GLN A 149 12.51 -12.22 4.71
C GLN A 149 11.84 -11.99 6.07
N TYR A 150 12.27 -10.99 6.84
CA TYR A 150 11.74 -10.68 8.17
C TYR A 150 10.58 -9.68 8.15
N GLU A 151 10.35 -8.98 7.03
CA GLU A 151 9.35 -7.93 6.90
C GLU A 151 8.28 -8.29 5.88
N LYS A 152 7.01 -8.26 6.28
CA LYS A 152 5.90 -8.47 5.33
C LYS A 152 5.76 -7.33 4.33
N ILE A 153 6.09 -6.11 4.75
CA ILE A 153 5.97 -4.90 3.95
C ILE A 153 7.33 -4.20 3.93
N VAL A 154 7.82 -3.91 2.73
CA VAL A 154 9.13 -3.26 2.52
C VAL A 154 8.92 -1.96 1.75
N SER A 155 9.69 -0.93 2.09
CA SER A 155 9.70 0.33 1.35
C SER A 155 10.67 0.25 0.16
N LEU A 156 10.17 0.54 -1.03
CA LEU A 156 10.95 0.58 -2.26
C LEU A 156 11.05 2.03 -2.75
N LYS A 157 12.25 2.42 -3.17
CA LYS A 157 12.53 3.73 -3.77
C LYS A 157 12.66 3.60 -5.26
N LYS A 158 12.29 4.66 -5.98
CA LYS A 158 12.50 4.73 -7.43
C LYS A 158 13.99 4.86 -7.70
N CYS A 159 14.53 3.99 -8.54
CA CYS A 159 15.92 4.04 -8.94
C CYS A 159 16.08 5.00 -10.12
N SER A 160 17.23 5.66 -10.17
CA SER A 160 17.64 6.44 -11.34
C SER A 160 17.89 5.47 -12.49
N ASP A 161 17.45 5.85 -13.69
CA ASP A 161 17.85 5.16 -14.91
C ASP A 161 19.34 5.37 -15.21
#